data_AF-A0A4R3KB54-F1
#
_entry.id   AF-A0A4R3KB54-F1
#
_cell.length_a   1.000
_cell.length_b   1.000
_cell.length_c   1.000
_cell.angle_alpha   90.00
_cell.angle_beta   90.00
_cell.angle_gamma   90.00
#
_symmetry.space_group_name_H-M   'P 1'
#
loop_
_entity.id
_entity.type
_entity.pdbx_description
1 polymer ?
#
loop_
_entity_poly.entity_id
_entity_poly.type
_entity_poly.pdbx_seq_one_letter_code
_entity_poly.pdbx_strand_id
1 'polypeptide(L)' 'MKNEWVNPLFLVYTAQEAAELWGLAEPTVRQWIRRGKFREDEVRKSAGTWLVTHEAMERLVGKIKNKEEKIKYKTEP' A
#
# COMPACT_ATOMS: atom_id res chain seq x y z
N MET A 1 0.77 -5.65 -26.88
CA MET A 1 0.20 -5.01 -25.68
C MET A 1 0.23 -6.06 -24.59
N LYS A 2 1.12 -5.95 -23.60
CA LYS A 2 1.18 -6.91 -22.50
C LYS A 2 0.07 -6.54 -21.50
N ASN A 3 -0.95 -7.38 -21.39
CA ASN A 3 -1.86 -7.33 -20.26
C ASN A 3 -1.10 -7.89 -19.05
N GLU A 4 -0.39 -7.04 -18.33
CA GLU A 4 0.20 -7.40 -17.04
C GLU A 4 -0.93 -7.45 -16.01
N TRP A 5 -1.50 -8.64 -15.84
CA TRP A 5 -2.35 -8.94 -14.69
C TRP A 5 -1.47 -8.92 -13.44
N VAL A 6 -1.50 -7.82 -12.71
CA VAL A 6 -0.87 -7.75 -11.39
C VAL A 6 -1.66 -8.66 -10.46
N ASN A 7 -0.99 -9.63 -9.86
CA ASN A 7 -1.62 -10.51 -8.89
C ASN A 7 -2.15 -9.67 -7.70
N PRO A 8 -3.45 -9.75 -7.35
CA PRO A 8 -4.07 -8.92 -6.31
C PRO A 8 -3.38 -9.00 -4.95
N LEU A 9 -2.69 -10.10 -4.65
CA LEU A 9 -1.92 -10.26 -3.41
C LEU A 9 -0.86 -9.16 -3.23
N PHE A 10 -0.32 -8.59 -4.31
CA PHE A 10 0.70 -7.55 -4.26
C PHE A 10 0.15 -6.12 -4.33
N LEU A 11 -1.18 -5.96 -4.35
CA LEU A 11 -1.89 -4.68 -4.34
C LEU A 11 -2.46 -4.31 -2.97
N VAL A 12 -2.12 -5.09 -1.93
CA VAL A 12 -2.52 -4.86 -0.54
C VAL A 12 -1.28 -4.88 0.33
N TYR A 13 -1.16 -3.90 1.22
CA TYR A 13 -0.01 -3.74 2.10
C TYR A 13 -0.46 -3.66 3.55
N THR A 14 0.37 -4.16 4.46
CA THR A 14 0.27 -3.78 5.86
C THR A 14 0.49 -2.28 6.01
N ALA A 15 -0.04 -1.68 7.08
CA ALA A 15 0.17 -0.26 7.36
C ALA A 15 1.66 0.13 7.46
N GLN A 16 2.51 -0.81 7.89
CA GLN A 16 3.96 -0.62 7.94
C GLN A 16 4.58 -0.67 6.54
N GLU A 17 4.30 -1.71 5.75
CA GLU A 17 4.78 -1.80 4.36
C GLU A 17 4.36 -0.58 3.53
N ALA A 18 3.12 -0.10 3.71
CA ALA A 18 2.64 1.11 3.04
C ALA A 18 3.41 2.36 3.47
N ALA A 19 3.75 2.50 4.76
CA ALA A 19 4.54 3.63 5.24
C ALA A 19 5.95 3.61 4.64
N GLU A 20 6.62 2.46 4.65
CA GLU A 20 7.94 2.29 4.05
C GLU A 20 7.93 2.54 2.54
N LEU A 21 6.94 1.99 1.84
CA LEU A 21 6.85 2.08 0.38
C LEU A 21 6.60 3.52 -0.10
N TRP A 22 5.82 4.31 0.64
CA TRP A 22 5.56 5.73 0.34
C TRP A 22 6.48 6.71 1.05
N GLY A 23 7.49 6.24 1.81
CA GLY A 23 8.44 7.11 2.51
C GLY A 23 7.78 7.95 3.61
N LEU A 24 6.75 7.41 4.26
CA LEU A 24 6.06 8.02 5.40
C LEU A 24 6.69 7.55 6.72
N ALA A 25 6.56 8.36 7.77
CA ALA A 25 6.88 7.90 9.12
C ALA A 25 5.95 6.73 9.53
N GLU A 26 6.49 5.74 10.23
CA GLU A 26 5.81 4.50 10.63
C GLU A 26 4.38 4.68 11.19
N PRO A 27 4.09 5.63 12.11
CA PRO A 27 2.75 5.75 12.68
C PRO A 27 1.73 6.40 11.73
N THR A 28 2.16 6.99 10.61
CA THR A 28 1.33 7.87 9.76
C THR A 28 0.10 7.16 9.23
N VAL A 29 0.28 5.98 8.61
CA VAL A 29 -0.81 5.20 8.03
C VAL A 29 -1.79 4.76 9.11
N ARG A 30 -1.30 4.28 10.25
CA ARG A 30 -2.14 3.89 11.40
C ARG A 30 -2.94 5.08 11.96
N GLN A 31 -2.37 6.29 11.98
CA GLN A 31 -3.09 7.49 12.39
C GLN A 31 -4.20 7.86 11.40
N TRP A 32 -3.97 7.73 10.08
CA TRP A 32 -4.99 7.98 9.07
C TRP A 32 -6.16 7.01 9.15
N ILE A 33 -5.89 5.74 9.46
CA ILE A 33 -6.93 4.74 9.73
C ILE A 33 -7.79 5.19 10.92
N ARG A 34 -7.17 5.55 12.06
CA ARG A 34 -7.89 6.02 13.25
C ARG A 34 -8.70 7.31 13.01
N ARG A 35 -8.25 8.15 12.07
CA ARG A 35 -8.90 9.41 11.69
C ARG A 35 -9.92 9.25 10.55
N GLY A 36 -10.17 8.03 10.06
CA GLY A 36 -11.18 7.78 9.02
C GLY A 36 -10.84 8.39 7.65
N LYS A 37 -9.55 8.50 7.29
CA LYS A 37 -9.15 9.01 5.96
C LYS A 37 -9.38 8.01 4.81
N PHE A 38 -9.44 6.72 5.14
CA PHE A 38 -9.70 5.64 4.21
C PHE A 38 -11.21 5.43 4.06
N ARG A 39 -11.65 5.01 2.87
CA ARG A 39 -12.99 4.49 2.63
C ARG A 39 -13.13 3.07 3.19
N GLU A 40 -14.36 2.58 3.33
CA GLU A 40 -14.66 1.28 3.96
C GLU A 40 -14.01 0.08 3.24
N ASP A 41 -13.84 0.17 1.92
CA ASP A 41 -13.25 -0.87 1.06
C ASP A 41 -11.73 -0.73 0.86
N GLU A 42 -11.16 0.37 1.35
CA GLU A 42 -9.74 0.69 1.19
C GLU A 42 -8.86 0.23 2.35
N VAL A 43 -9.46 -0.10 3.50
CA VAL A 43 -8.78 -0.50 4.72
C VAL A 43 -9.52 -1.63 5.41
N ARG A 44 -8.78 -2.62 5.94
CA ARG A 44 -9.35 -3.61 6.86
C ARG A 44 -8.36 -4.03 7.92
N LYS A 45 -8.88 -4.59 9.02
CA LYS A 45 -8.08 -5.23 10.05
C LYS A 45 -8.00 -6.73 9.79
N SER A 46 -6.79 -7.28 9.77
CA SER A 46 -6.49 -8.70 9.63
C SER A 46 -5.80 -9.18 10.91
N ALA A 47 -6.57 -9.75 11.84
CA ALA A 47 -6.13 -10.04 13.20
C ALA A 47 -5.46 -8.81 13.86
N GLY A 48 -4.16 -8.87 14.15
CA GLY A 48 -3.39 -7.77 14.76
C GLY A 48 -2.95 -6.66 13.78
N THR A 49 -3.09 -6.88 12.47
CA THR A 49 -2.46 -6.04 11.44
C THR A 49 -3.48 -5.28 10.61
N TRP A 50 -3.22 -4.00 10.36
CA TRP A 50 -4.03 -3.21 9.43
C TRP A 50 -3.50 -3.37 8.02
N LEU A 51 -4.42 -3.56 7.07
CA LEU A 51 -4.14 -3.65 5.64
C LEU A 51 -4.79 -2.48 4.92
N VAL A 52 -4.09 -1.96 3.90
CA VAL A 52 -4.55 -0.88 3.02
C VAL A 52 -4.31 -1.28 1.57
N THR A 53 -5.16 -0.81 0.66
CA THR A 53 -4.97 -1.05 -0.77
C THR A 53 -3.92 -0.10 -1.37
N HIS A 54 -3.24 -0.55 -2.41
CA HIS A 54 -2.34 0.28 -3.21
C HIS A 54 -3.06 1.52 -3.76
N GLU A 55 -4.29 1.34 -4.26
CA GLU A 55 -5.11 2.43 -4.79
C GLU A 55 -5.43 3.50 -3.73
N ALA A 56 -5.75 3.09 -2.51
CA ALA A 56 -6.00 4.04 -1.41
C ALA A 56 -4.77 4.88 -1.10
N MET A 57 -3.58 4.27 -1.12
CA MET A 57 -2.32 4.96 -0.91
C MET A 57 -1.99 5.91 -2.07
N GLU A 58 -2.20 5.49 -3.32
CA GLU A 58 -2.08 6.38 -4.49
C GLU A 58 -3.04 7.57 -4.41
N ARG A 59 -4.27 7.37 -3.92
CA ARG A 59 -5.26 8.44 -3.73
C ARG A 59 -4.89 9.41 -2.62
N LEU A 60 -4.38 8.91 -1.49
CA LEU A 60 -4.08 9.73 -0.31
C LEU A 60 -2.73 10.45 -0.40
N VAL A 61 -1.74 9.84 -1.06
CA VAL A 61 -0.34 10.34 -1.08
C VAL A 61 0.12 10.69 -2.49
N GLY A 62 -0.39 9.99 -3.51
CA GLY A 62 0.07 10.07 -4.89
C GLY A 62 0.81 8.80 -5.34
N LYS A 63 1.04 8.71 -6.65
CA LYS A 63 1.79 7.60 -7.25
C LYS A 63 3.25 7.61 -6.80
N ILE A 64 3.81 6.44 -6.53
CA ILE A 64 5.25 6.27 -6.26
C ILE A 64 5.99 6.61 -7.55
N LYS A 65 6.90 7.61 -7.49
CA LYS A 65 7.55 8.13 -8.71
C LYS A 65 8.53 7.16 -9.38
N ASN A 66 8.94 6.08 -8.72
CA ASN A 66 9.85 5.06 -9.27
C ASN A 66 9.24 3.65 -9.13
N LYS A 67 8.27 3.31 -9.99
CA LYS A 67 7.62 1.99 -10.00
C LYS A 67 8.59 0.87 -10.46
N GLU A 68 9.52 1.21 -11.34
CA GLU A 68 10.41 0.25 -12.04
C GLU A 68 11.62 -0.19 -11.22
N GLU A 69 12.16 0.68 -10.34
CA GLU A 69 13.33 0.32 -9.52
C GLU A 69 12.98 -0.64 -8.38
N LYS A 70 11.77 -0.55 -7.81
CA LYS A 70 11.42 -1.30 -6.59
C LYS A 70 10.75 -2.65 -6.82
N ILE A 71 10.07 -2.85 -7.96
CA ILE A 71 9.50 -4.17 -8.32
C ILE A 71 10.64 -5.18 -8.58
N LYS A 72 11.78 -4.70 -9.13
CA LYS A 72 13.00 -5.50 -9.33
C LYS A 72 13.50 -6.21 -8.05
N TYR A 73 13.35 -5.59 -6.88
CA TYR A 73 13.80 -6.15 -5.60
C TYR A 73 12.79 -7.12 -4.92
N LYS A 74 11.59 -7.33 -5.50
CA LYS A 74 10.56 -8.24 -4.93
C LYS A 74 10.25 -9.47 -5.80
N THR A 75 10.82 -9.57 -7.00
CA THR A 75 10.61 -10.71 -7.92
C THR A 75 11.81 -11.64 -8.06
N GLU A 76 12.91 -11.38 -7.34
CA GLU A 76 14.00 -12.36 -7.21
C GLU A 76 13.69 -13.30 -6.03
N PRO A 77 13.80 -14.63 -6.23
CA PRO A 77 13.43 -15.63 -5.23
C PRO A 77 14.33 -15.62 -3.98
#